data_AF-A0ABD0QNS0-F1
#
_entry.id   AF-A0ABD0QNS0-F1
#
_cell.length_a   1.000
_cell.length_b   1.000
_cell.length_c   1.000
_cell.angle_alpha   90.00
_cell.angle_beta   90.00
_cell.angle_gamma   90.00
#
_symmetry.space_group_name_H-M   'P 1'
#
loop_
_entity.id
_entity.type
_entity.pdbx_description
1 polymer ?
#
loop_
_entity_poly.entity_id
_entity_poly.type
_entity_poly.pdbx_seq_one_letter_code
_entity_poly.pdbx_strand_id
1 'polypeptide(L)'
;MRYQVAHLERTGHYLTVKDNQVVQLHPSTVLDHKPEWVLYNEFVLTTKNYIRTCTDIKPEWLVKIAPQYYEMGNFPQCEAKRQLERIIAKLQTKEYSQY
;
A
#
# COMPACT_ATOMS: atom_id res chain seq x y z
N MET A 1 3.93 -14.30 -7.05
CA MET A 1 2.66 -13.53 -7.03
C MET A 1 3.01 -12.08 -6.73
N ARG A 2 2.68 -11.12 -7.60
CA ARG A 2 2.97 -9.69 -7.37
C ARG A 2 1.77 -9.07 -6.68
N TYR A 3 1.94 -8.53 -5.48
CA TYR A 3 0.87 -7.79 -4.81
C TYR A 3 0.84 -6.37 -5.37
N GLN A 4 -0.32 -5.97 -5.86
CA GLN A 4 -0.55 -4.70 -6.54
C GLN A 4 -1.13 -3.69 -5.55
N VAL A 5 -0.25 -3.01 -4.81
CA VAL A 5 -0.65 -2.06 -3.75
C VAL A 5 -0.02 -0.69 -3.99
N ALA A 6 -0.76 0.37 -3.67
CA ALA A 6 -0.28 1.73 -3.65
C ALA A 6 -0.63 2.44 -2.34
N HIS A 7 0.23 3.38 -1.93
CA HIS A 7 0.11 4.19 -0.72
C HIS A 7 -0.11 5.66 -1.10
N LEU A 8 -1.00 6.35 -0.41
CA LEU A 8 -1.27 7.77 -0.60
C LEU A 8 -0.19 8.61 0.08
N GLU A 9 0.57 9.36 -0.70
CA GLU A 9 1.53 10.31 -0.14
C GLU A 9 0.84 11.60 0.33
N ARG A 10 1.48 12.32 1.25
CA ARG A 10 0.99 13.62 1.77
C ARG A 10 0.70 14.67 0.71
N THR A 11 1.33 14.56 -0.46
CA THR A 11 1.15 15.46 -1.60
C THR A 11 -0.08 15.12 -2.46
N GLY A 12 -0.79 14.02 -2.13
CA GLY A 12 -2.10 13.68 -2.72
C GLY A 12 -2.05 12.77 -3.95
N HIS A 13 -0.87 12.28 -4.33
CA HIS A 13 -0.68 11.21 -5.32
C HIS A 13 -0.39 9.88 -4.63
N TYR A 14 -0.54 8.78 -5.37
CA TYR A 14 -0.21 7.44 -4.87
C TYR A 14 1.17 7.02 -5.35
N LEU A 15 1.89 6.27 -4.51
CA LEU A 15 3.10 5.56 -4.87
C LEU A 15 2.86 4.06 -4.82
N THR A 16 3.21 3.35 -5.90
CA THR A 16 3.20 1.88 -5.87
C THR A 16 4.27 1.37 -4.91
N VAL A 17 3.91 0.41 -4.08
CA VAL A 17 4.68 0.04 -2.89
C VAL A 17 6.09 -0.50 -3.17
N LYS A 18 6.31 -1.24 -4.27
CA LYS A 18 7.63 -1.83 -4.59
C LYS A 18 8.44 -1.02 -5.60
N ASP A 19 7.76 -0.40 -6.57
CA ASP A 19 8.40 0.24 -7.71
C ASP A 19 8.45 1.77 -7.61
N ASN A 20 7.90 2.35 -6.53
CA ASN A 20 7.77 3.79 -6.29
C ASN A 20 7.26 4.59 -7.49
N GLN A 21 6.37 3.98 -8.30
CA GLN A 21 5.75 4.64 -9.43
C GLN A 21 4.65 5.58 -8.92
N VAL A 22 4.73 6.84 -9.35
CA VAL A 22 3.68 7.83 -9.11
C VAL A 22 2.47 7.46 -9.95
N VAL A 23 1.34 7.24 -9.29
CA VAL A 23 0.06 6.88 -9.90
C VAL A 23 -1.08 7.68 -9.31
N GLN A 24 -2.20 7.74 -10.02
CA GLN A 24 -3.46 8.30 -9.55
C GLN A 24 -4.58 7.26 -9.65
N LEU A 25 -5.63 7.42 -8.85
CA LEU A 25 -6.85 6.63 -9.07
C LEU A 25 -7.41 6.97 -10.44
N HIS A 26 -7.75 5.95 -11.22
CA HIS A 26 -8.35 6.15 -12.52
C HIS A 26 -9.70 6.90 -12.38
N PRO A 27 -10.07 7.83 -13.28
CA PRO A 27 -11.32 8.59 -13.18
C PRO A 27 -12.60 7.76 -13.14
N SER A 28 -12.54 6.49 -13.58
CA SER A 28 -13.67 5.54 -13.49
C SER A 28 -13.81 4.88 -12.12
N THR A 29 -12.99 5.24 -11.13
CA THR A 29 -13.12 4.69 -9.76
C THR A 29 -14.46 5.11 -9.15
N VAL A 30 -15.04 4.22 -8.35
CA VAL A 30 -16.26 4.50 -7.58
C VAL A 30 -15.95 4.96 -6.14
N LEU A 31 -14.66 5.06 -5.78
CA LEU A 31 -14.24 5.58 -4.49
C LEU A 31 -14.56 7.09 -4.42
N ASP A 32 -15.34 7.46 -3.40
CA ASP A 32 -15.73 8.85 -3.10
C ASP A 32 -14.68 9.61 -2.26
N HIS A 33 -13.67 8.90 -1.77
CA HIS A 33 -12.56 9.44 -1.00
C HIS A 33 -11.22 8.92 -1.55
N LYS A 34 -10.12 9.37 -0.95
CA LYS A 34 -8.76 8.87 -1.23
C LYS A 34 -8.28 8.02 -0.05
N PRO A 35 -8.44 6.69 -0.10
CA PRO A 35 -7.94 5.81 0.96
C PRO A 35 -6.42 5.88 1.04
N GLU A 36 -5.87 5.74 2.25
CA GLU A 36 -4.42 5.79 2.44
C GLU A 36 -3.70 4.61 1.78
N TRP A 37 -4.36 3.44 1.74
CA TRP A 37 -3.83 2.23 1.14
C TRP A 37 -4.85 1.64 0.18
N VAL A 38 -4.42 1.35 -1.04
CA VAL A 38 -5.29 0.76 -2.06
C VAL A 38 -4.64 -0.47 -2.69
N LEU A 39 -5.43 -1.53 -2.81
CA LEU A 39 -5.15 -2.65 -3.70
C LEU A 39 -5.70 -2.31 -5.08
N TYR A 40 -4.97 -2.58 -6.15
CA TYR A 40 -5.42 -2.36 -7.52
C TYR A 40 -5.30 -3.63 -8.37
N ASN A 41 -6.12 -3.73 -9.43
CA ASN A 41 -6.04 -4.86 -10.37
C ASN A 41 -5.17 -4.55 -11.57
N GLU A 42 -5.22 -3.31 -12.07
CA GLU A 42 -4.64 -2.91 -13.35
C GLU A 42 -3.82 -1.63 -13.21
N PHE A 43 -2.65 -1.63 -13.85
CA PHE A 43 -1.84 -0.45 -14.10
C PHE A 43 -2.07 0.04 -15.53
N VAL A 44 -2.49 1.29 -15.68
CA VAL A 44 -2.82 1.91 -16.97
C VAL A 44 -1.77 2.97 -17.29
N LEU A 45 -0.93 2.68 -18.29
CA LEU A 45 0.13 3.56 -18.77
C LEU A 45 -0.42 4.52 -19.83
N THR A 46 -0.41 5.83 -19.55
CA THR A 46 -0.79 6.90 -20.50
C THR A 46 0.12 8.11 -20.30
N THR A 47 -0.32 9.33 -20.64
CA THR A 47 0.37 10.58 -20.25
C THR A 47 0.50 10.73 -18.74
N LYS A 48 -0.47 10.21 -17.97
CA LYS A 48 -0.37 10.04 -16.51
C LYS A 48 -0.61 8.57 -16.19
N ASN A 49 0.09 8.04 -15.20
CA ASN A 49 -0.11 6.66 -14.78
C ASN A 49 -1.33 6.57 -13.88
N TYR A 50 -2.20 5.61 -14.15
CA TYR A 50 -3.39 5.35 -13.36
C TYR A 50 -3.43 3.91 -12.84
N ILE A 51 -4.09 3.73 -11.71
CA ILE A 51 -4.48 2.41 -11.21
C ILE A 51 -6.00 2.26 -11.30
N ARG A 52 -6.48 1.11 -11.77
CA ARG A 52 -7.90 0.82 -11.98
C ARG A 52 -8.35 -0.37 -11.16
N THR A 53 -9.64 -0.40 -10.86
CA THR A 53 -10.29 -1.41 -10.01
C THR A 53 -9.63 -1.42 -8.64
N CYS A 54 -9.77 -0.30 -7.93
CA CYS A 54 -9.12 -0.06 -6.65
C CYS A 54 -10.04 -0.44 -5.49
N THR A 55 -9.48 -1.07 -4.47
CA THR A 55 -10.16 -1.44 -3.22
C THR A 55 -9.40 -0.84 -2.05
N ASP A 56 -10.12 -0.17 -1.13
CA ASP A 56 -9.57 0.29 0.15
C ASP A 56 -9.19 -0.91 1.03
N ILE A 57 -7.99 -0.88 1.60
CA ILE A 57 -7.46 -1.96 2.42
C ILE A 57 -6.75 -1.41 3.66
N LYS A 58 -6.70 -2.23 4.71
CA LYS A 58 -5.88 -1.91 5.89
C LYS A 58 -4.44 -2.42 5.69
N PRO A 59 -3.42 -1.61 5.99
CA PRO A 59 -2.01 -2.03 5.84
C PRO A 59 -1.62 -3.23 6.71
N GLU A 60 -2.29 -3.41 7.86
CA GLU A 60 -2.10 -4.58 8.73
C GLU A 60 -2.43 -5.92 8.05
N TRP A 61 -3.29 -5.93 7.03
CA TRP A 61 -3.62 -7.15 6.28
C TRP A 61 -2.46 -7.58 5.40
N LEU A 62 -1.70 -6.64 4.85
CA LEU A 62 -0.56 -6.92 3.97
C LEU A 62 0.52 -7.72 4.70
N VAL A 63 0.88 -7.26 5.90
CA VAL A 63 1.92 -7.90 6.73
C VAL A 63 1.47 -9.22 7.32
N LYS A 64 0.17 -9.38 7.60
CA LYS A 64 -0.39 -10.64 8.13
C LYS A 64 -0.54 -11.73 7.06
N ILE A 65 -1.02 -11.36 5.87
CA ILE A 65 -1.31 -12.31 4.78
C ILE A 65 -0.03 -12.69 4.03
N ALA A 66 0.88 -11.75 3.84
CA ALA A 66 2.08 -11.94 3.02
C ALA A 66 3.35 -11.41 3.70
N PRO A 67 3.72 -11.89 4.90
CA PRO A 67 4.86 -11.38 5.66
C PRO A 67 6.18 -11.44 4.86
N GLN A 68 6.41 -12.53 4.12
CA GLN A 68 7.60 -12.71 3.27
C GLN A 68 7.68 -11.68 2.13
N TYR A 69 6.53 -11.26 1.59
CA TYR A 69 6.50 -10.28 0.50
C TYR A 69 6.76 -8.85 1.02
N TYR A 70 6.27 -8.57 2.22
CA TYR A 70 6.41 -7.31 2.94
C TYR A 70 7.55 -7.36 3.97
N GLU A 71 8.67 -8.01 3.63
CA GLU A 71 9.88 -7.94 4.44
C GLU A 71 10.53 -6.55 4.34
N MET A 72 10.66 -5.87 5.48
CA MET A 72 11.15 -4.48 5.54
C MET A 72 12.61 -4.33 5.11
N GLY A 73 13.43 -5.38 5.25
CA GLY A 73 14.84 -5.38 4.83
C GLY A 73 15.03 -5.17 3.33
N ASN A 74 14.11 -5.71 2.51
CA ASN A 74 14.13 -5.64 1.05
C ASN A 74 13.17 -4.57 0.50
N PHE A 75 12.66 -3.70 1.37
CA PHE A 75 11.64 -2.72 1.02
C PHE A 75 12.27 -1.36 0.75
N PRO A 76 11.88 -0.68 -0.34
CA PRO A 76 12.39 0.65 -0.66
C PRO A 76 12.10 1.64 0.47
N GLN A 77 13.03 2.58 0.70
CA GLN A 77 12.83 3.59 1.74
C GLN A 77 11.77 4.60 1.29
N CYS A 78 10.55 4.49 1.81
CA CYS A 78 9.41 5.36 1.51
C CYS A 78 8.46 5.51 2.71
N GLU A 79 7.46 6.41 2.61
CA GLU A 79 6.47 6.62 3.68
C GLU A 79 5.69 5.32 3.99
N ALA A 80 5.34 4.56 2.95
CA ALA A 80 4.71 3.25 3.06
C ALA A 80 5.51 2.28 3.94
N LYS A 81 6.84 2.20 3.76
CA LYS A 81 7.73 1.37 4.60
C LYS A 81 7.65 1.79 6.07
N ARG A 82 7.80 3.09 6.33
CA ARG A 82 7.78 3.64 7.69
C ARG A 82 6.46 3.35 8.40
N GLN A 83 5.33 3.39 7.68
CA GLN A 83 4.04 3.01 8.24
C GLN A 83 3.97 1.52 8.55
N LEU A 84 4.41 0.65 7.64
CA LEU A 84 4.40 -0.80 7.85
C LEU A 84 5.30 -1.20 9.02
N GLU A 85 6.49 -0.61 9.16
CA GLU A 85 7.38 -0.84 10.32
C GLU A 85 6.69 -0.51 11.66
N ARG A 86 5.99 0.63 11.73
CA ARG A 86 5.22 1.02 12.93
C ARG A 86 4.10 0.03 13.24
N ILE A 87 3.40 -0.45 12.20
CA ILE A 87 2.33 -1.43 12.34
C ILE A 87 2.88 -2.75 12.83
N ILE A 88 3.99 -3.23 12.26
CA ILE A 88 4.65 -4.48 12.67
C ILE A 88 5.06 -4.39 14.14
N ALA A 89 5.73 -3.31 14.56
CA ALA A 89 6.11 -3.10 15.95
C ALA A 89 4.89 -3.12 16.89
N LYS A 90 3.79 -2.46 16.49
CA LYS A 90 2.54 -2.44 17.27
C LYS A 90 1.87 -3.82 17.34
N LEU A 91 1.91 -4.60 16.27
CA LEU A 91 1.37 -5.96 16.22
C LEU A 91 2.17 -6.89 17.15
N GLN A 92 3.50 -6.79 17.14
CA GLN A 92 4.36 -7.57 18.04
C GLN A 92 4.05 -7.26 19.51
N THR A 93 3.99 -5.98 19.91
CA THR A 93 3.67 -5.61 21.30
C THR A 93 2.32 -6.17 21.74
N LYS A 94 1.32 -6.17 20.84
CA LYS A 94 0.00 -6.73 21.14
C LYS A 94 0.04 -8.23 21.36
N GLU A 95 0.79 -8.99 20.54
CA GLU A 95 0.92 -10.44 20.71
C GLU A 95 1.59 -10.77 22.05
N TYR A 96 2.64 -10.06 22.45
CA TYR A 96 3.30 -10.28 23.75
C TYR A 96 2.42 -9.97 24.96
N SER A 97 1.46 -9.07 24.84
CA SER A 97 0.55 -8.69 25.95
C SER A 97 -0.64 -9.65 26.11
N GLN A 98 -0.77 -10.65 25.23
CA GLN A 98 -1.83 -11.65 25.26
C GLN A 98 -1.36 -12.99 25.85
N TYR A 99 -0.08 -13.08 26.24
CA TYR A 99 0.53 -14.15 27.01
C TYR A 99 0.87 -13.64 28.41
#